data_AF-C5A577-F1
#
_entry.id   AF-C5A577-F1
#
_cell.length_a   1.000
_cell.length_b   1.000
_cell.length_c   1.000
_cell.angle_alpha   90.00
_cell.angle_beta   90.00
_cell.angle_gamma   90.00
#
_symmetry.space_group_name_H-M   'P 1'
#
loop_
_entity.id
_entity.type
_entity.pdbx_description
1 polymer ?
#
loop_
_entity_poly.entity_id
_entity_poly.type
_entity_poly.pdbx_seq_one_letter_code
_entity_poly.pdbx_strand_id
1 'polypeptide(L)'
;MRRGLAQKPIGNSRAKQLPKVFNSEEELVEFLKEVVNKALKDPDYASKFNGNDKVILTVDLKKLGIRKDGIDVVEFVFLKEKGGNSYYLKTAYPKAGSAVAKYVSTIGRWVS
;
A
#
# COMPACT_ATOMS: atom_id res chain seq x y z
N MET A 1 -20.50 19.58 -9.14
CA MET A 1 -20.45 18.09 -9.13
C MET A 1 -18.99 17.64 -9.28
N ARG A 2 -18.44 16.92 -8.29
CA ARG A 2 -17.01 16.54 -8.22
C ARG A 2 -16.71 15.37 -9.17
N ARG A 3 -15.78 15.55 -10.11
CA ARG A 3 -15.29 14.50 -11.02
C ARG A 3 -14.22 13.68 -10.28
N GLY A 4 -14.48 12.39 -10.06
CA GLY A 4 -13.50 11.46 -9.48
C GLY A 4 -12.30 11.25 -10.41
N LEU A 5 -11.10 11.34 -9.86
CA LEU A 5 -9.83 11.05 -10.53
C LEU A 5 -9.70 9.53 -10.74
N ALA A 6 -10.26 9.02 -11.83
CA ALA A 6 -9.95 7.68 -12.31
C ALA A 6 -8.72 7.77 -13.22
N GLN A 7 -7.57 7.23 -12.78
CA GLN A 7 -6.41 7.03 -13.66
C GLN A 7 -6.75 5.94 -14.69
N LYS A 8 -6.83 6.32 -15.97
CA LYS A 8 -6.99 5.39 -17.10
C LYS A 8 -5.61 5.15 -17.73
N PRO A 9 -5.03 3.94 -17.67
CA PRO A 9 -3.89 3.62 -18.51
C PRO A 9 -4.37 3.42 -19.95
N ILE A 10 -3.78 4.18 -20.88
CA ILE A 10 -4.05 4.11 -22.31
C ILE A 10 -3.19 2.98 -22.88
N GLY A 11 -3.82 1.88 -23.27
CA GLY A 11 -3.16 0.73 -23.91
C GLY A 11 -4.22 -0.27 -24.41
N ASN A 12 -4.10 -0.66 -25.66
CA ASN A 12 -5.14 -1.32 -26.46
C ASN A 12 -5.45 -2.75 -25.98
N SER A 13 -6.29 -2.90 -24.96
CA SER A 13 -7.03 -4.12 -24.60
C SER A 13 -7.99 -3.73 -23.48
N ARG A 14 -9.29 -4.04 -23.63
CA ARG A 14 -10.40 -3.80 -22.66
C ARG A 14 -9.95 -3.08 -21.39
N ALA A 15 -10.26 -1.79 -21.24
CA ALA A 15 -9.96 -1.04 -20.02
C ALA A 15 -10.37 -1.87 -18.80
N LYS A 16 -9.40 -2.56 -18.19
CA LYS A 16 -9.63 -3.39 -17.02
C LYS A 16 -9.90 -2.40 -15.92
N GLN A 17 -11.17 -2.25 -15.56
CA GLN A 17 -11.53 -1.49 -14.38
C GLN A 17 -10.83 -2.17 -13.22
N LEU A 18 -9.85 -1.47 -12.63
CA LEU A 18 -9.18 -1.98 -11.44
C LEU A 18 -10.25 -2.22 -10.38
N PRO A 19 -10.26 -3.38 -9.71
CA PRO A 19 -11.25 -3.66 -8.69
C PRO A 19 -11.22 -2.56 -7.64
N LYS A 20 -12.40 -2.01 -7.33
CA LYS A 20 -12.54 -1.00 -6.29
C LYS A 20 -12.39 -1.71 -4.94
N VAL A 21 -11.21 -1.64 -4.34
CA VAL A 21 -10.90 -2.32 -3.07
C VAL A 21 -11.44 -1.56 -1.86
N PHE A 22 -11.54 -0.23 -1.93
CA PHE A 22 -12.07 0.62 -0.88
C PHE A 22 -13.26 1.41 -1.40
N ASN A 23 -14.33 1.49 -0.61
CA ASN A 23 -15.56 2.15 -0.99
C ASN A 23 -15.50 3.67 -0.80
N SER A 24 -14.69 4.14 0.15
CA SER A 24 -14.47 5.55 0.48
C SER A 24 -13.00 5.84 0.85
N GLU A 25 -12.65 7.12 0.90
CA GLU A 25 -11.35 7.58 1.41
C GLU A 25 -11.21 7.31 2.91
N GLU A 26 -12.31 7.45 3.67
CA GLU A 26 -12.35 7.15 5.10
C GLU A 26 -12.00 5.69 5.40
N GLU A 27 -12.59 4.75 4.65
CA GLU A 27 -12.27 3.31 4.77
C GLU A 27 -10.78 3.03 4.49
N LEU A 28 -10.20 3.70 3.49
CA LEU A 28 -8.78 3.59 3.18
C LEU A 28 -7.93 4.10 4.35
N VAL A 29 -8.27 5.26 4.91
CA VAL A 29 -7.52 5.86 6.02
C VAL A 29 -7.61 4.99 7.27
N GLU A 30 -8.78 4.47 7.61
CA GLU A 30 -8.96 3.54 8.74
C GLU A 30 -8.15 2.27 8.57
N PHE A 31 -8.20 1.67 7.38
CA PHE A 31 -7.39 0.51 7.04
C PHE A 31 -5.90 0.78 7.21
N LEU A 32 -5.37 1.88 6.65
CA LEU A 32 -3.95 2.22 6.77
C LEU A 32 -3.56 2.47 8.24
N LYS A 33 -4.42 3.13 9.02
CA LYS A 33 -4.20 3.33 10.46
C LYS A 33 -4.14 1.99 11.20
N GLU A 34 -5.06 1.06 10.94
CA GLU A 34 -5.06 -0.27 11.56
C GLU A 34 -3.76 -1.02 11.26
N VAL A 35 -3.36 -1.04 9.98
CA VAL A 35 -2.15 -1.75 9.54
C VAL A 35 -0.91 -1.18 10.21
N VAL A 36 -0.73 0.15 10.22
CA VAL A 36 0.41 0.79 10.87
C VAL A 36 0.39 0.53 12.39
N ASN A 37 -0.76 0.66 13.04
CA ASN A 37 -0.88 0.45 14.49
C ASN A 37 -0.54 -0.97 14.91
N LYS A 38 -0.95 -1.99 14.13
CA LYS A 38 -0.58 -3.38 14.39
C LYS A 38 0.88 -3.65 14.03
N ALA A 39 1.37 -3.11 12.91
CA ALA A 39 2.75 -3.27 12.49
C ALA A 39 3.72 -2.71 13.54
N LEU A 40 3.46 -1.53 14.11
CA LEU A 40 4.32 -0.92 15.12
C LEU A 40 4.36 -1.68 16.46
N LYS A 41 3.40 -2.58 16.72
CA LYS A 41 3.41 -3.48 17.89
C LYS A 41 4.23 -4.74 17.67
N ASP A 42 4.53 -5.07 16.42
CA ASP A 42 5.38 -6.21 16.04
C ASP A 42 6.86 -5.77 16.05
N PRO A 43 7.72 -6.39 16.86
CA PRO A 43 9.14 -6.02 16.97
C PRO A 43 9.90 -6.07 15.63
N ASP A 44 9.53 -6.96 14.71
CA ASP A 44 10.21 -7.12 13.41
C ASP A 44 9.97 -5.89 12.51
N TYR A 45 8.81 -5.26 12.67
CA TYR A 45 8.45 -4.05 11.95
C TYR A 45 8.93 -2.79 12.67
N ALA A 46 8.75 -2.74 13.99
CA ALA A 46 9.17 -1.60 14.81
C ALA A 46 10.69 -1.37 14.73
N SER A 47 11.50 -2.44 14.71
CA SER A 47 12.96 -2.36 14.62
C SER A 47 13.49 -1.68 13.35
N LYS A 48 12.67 -1.55 12.29
CA LYS A 48 13.05 -0.82 11.08
C LYS A 48 13.14 0.69 11.28
N PHE A 49 12.54 1.23 12.34
CA PHE A 49 12.63 2.65 12.71
C PHE A 49 13.89 2.91 13.54
N ASN A 50 15.06 2.58 12.97
CA ASN A 50 16.36 2.59 13.64
C ASN A 50 17.15 3.91 13.47
N GLY A 51 16.48 4.99 13.07
CA GLY A 51 17.08 6.34 12.96
C GLY A 51 17.42 6.79 11.54
N ASN A 52 17.31 5.89 10.55
CA ASN A 52 17.52 6.18 9.13
C ASN A 52 16.53 7.23 8.59
N ASP A 53 16.95 8.04 7.63
CA ASP A 53 16.10 9.12 7.06
C ASP A 53 14.88 8.60 6.29
N LYS A 54 14.93 7.35 5.82
CA LYS A 54 13.87 6.69 5.07
C LYS A 54 13.66 5.28 5.60
N VAL A 55 12.41 4.94 5.88
CA VAL A 55 12.00 3.59 6.29
C VAL A 55 11.01 3.05 5.27
N ILE A 56 11.33 1.89 4.69
CA ILE A 56 10.40 1.14 3.83
C ILE A 56 9.88 -0.04 4.64
N LEU A 57 8.59 0.02 4.94
CA LEU A 57 7.89 -1.00 5.72
C LEU A 57 6.98 -1.82 4.79
N THR A 58 7.48 -2.97 4.35
CA THR A 58 6.65 -3.98 3.67
C THR A 58 5.94 -4.84 4.72
N VAL A 59 4.62 -4.71 4.78
CA VAL A 59 3.75 -5.36 5.78
C VAL A 59 2.94 -6.46 5.14
N ASP A 60 3.02 -7.67 5.70
CA ASP A 60 2.14 -8.78 5.36
C ASP A 60 0.88 -8.71 6.24
N LEU A 61 -0.29 -8.55 5.61
CA LEU A 61 -1.54 -8.39 6.35
C LEU A 61 -1.92 -9.66 7.13
N LYS A 62 -1.59 -10.85 6.62
CA LYS A 62 -1.88 -12.12 7.29
C LYS A 62 -1.09 -12.25 8.58
N LYS A 63 0.17 -11.80 8.60
CA LYS A 63 1.00 -11.77 9.82
C LYS A 63 0.35 -10.96 10.93
N LEU A 64 -0.32 -9.86 10.58
CA LEU A 64 -1.01 -8.97 11.52
C LEU A 64 -2.46 -9.37 11.80
N GLY A 65 -2.94 -10.50 11.26
CA GLY A 65 -4.34 -10.93 11.38
C GLY A 65 -5.33 -9.97 10.73
N ILE A 66 -4.90 -9.17 9.75
CA ILE A 66 -5.75 -8.25 8.98
C ILE A 66 -6.14 -8.97 7.69
N ARG A 67 -7.43 -8.88 7.32
CA ARG A 67 -7.94 -9.42 6.05
C ARG A 67 -8.51 -8.29 5.21
N LYS A 68 -8.05 -8.16 3.97
CA LYS A 68 -8.60 -7.24 2.99
C LYS A 68 -8.61 -7.91 1.62
N ASP A 69 -9.80 -8.09 1.06
CA ASP A 69 -9.93 -8.79 -0.22
C ASP A 69 -9.13 -8.08 -1.32
N GLY A 70 -8.32 -8.87 -2.03
CA GLY A 70 -7.48 -8.36 -3.12
C GLY A 70 -6.14 -7.76 -2.70
N ILE A 71 -5.85 -7.57 -1.41
CA ILE A 71 -4.57 -7.05 -0.91
C ILE A 71 -4.00 -8.03 0.11
N ASP A 72 -2.80 -8.53 -0.15
CA ASP A 72 -2.06 -9.39 0.78
C ASP A 72 -0.92 -8.62 1.48
N VAL A 73 -0.28 -7.68 0.75
CA VAL A 73 0.91 -6.96 1.21
C VAL A 73 0.78 -5.47 0.90
N VAL A 74 1.09 -4.63 1.89
CA VAL A 74 1.14 -3.17 1.74
C VAL A 74 2.57 -2.67 1.99
N GLU A 75 3.03 -1.75 1.17
CA GLU A 75 4.31 -1.06 1.38
C GLU A 75 4.06 0.37 1.84
N PHE A 76 4.66 0.74 2.97
CA PHE A 76 4.67 2.10 3.49
C PHE A 76 6.07 2.69 3.35
N VAL A 77 6.13 3.93 2.91
CA VAL A 77 7.37 4.70 2.87
C VAL A 77 7.24 5.83 3.87
N PHE A 78 8.06 5.76 4.93
CA PHE A 78 8.18 6.81 5.91
C PHE A 78 9.46 7.60 5.68
N LEU A 79 9.39 8.90 5.96
CA LEU A 79 10.54 9.78 5.96
C LEU A 79 10.69 10.40 7.35
N LYS A 80 11.94 10.55 7.78
CA LYS A 80 12.27 11.21 9.04
C LYS A 80 12.08 12.72 8.90
N GLU A 81 11.56 13.36 9.94
CA GLU A 81 11.48 14.81 10.00
C GLU A 81 12.88 15.43 10.08
N LYS A 82 13.11 16.50 9.33
CA LYS A 82 14.40 17.18 9.31
C LYS A 82 14.68 17.77 10.70
N GLY A 83 15.75 17.32 11.35
CA GLY A 83 16.14 17.77 12.68
C GLY A 83 15.31 17.20 13.83
N GLY A 84 14.41 16.23 13.55
CA GLY A 84 13.61 15.54 14.56
C GLY A 84 13.90 14.04 14.62
N ASN A 85 13.25 13.34 15.56
CA ASN A 85 13.28 11.88 15.66
C ASN A 85 11.96 11.22 15.21
N SER A 86 11.01 12.02 14.76
CA SER A 86 9.71 11.56 14.28
C SER A 86 9.75 11.20 12.80
N TYR A 87 8.81 10.35 12.41
CA TYR A 87 8.63 9.93 11.02
C TYR A 87 7.23 10.31 10.56
N TYR A 88 7.11 10.70 9.29
CA TYR A 88 5.83 10.92 8.62
C TYR A 88 5.66 9.95 7.45
N LEU A 89 4.42 9.54 7.19
CA LEU A 89 4.08 8.69 6.06
C LEU A 89 4.14 9.51 4.77
N LYS A 90 5.06 9.18 3.86
CA LYS A 90 5.18 9.83 2.55
C LYS A 90 4.22 9.23 1.53
N THR A 91 4.12 7.90 1.51
CA THR A 91 3.21 7.18 0.62
C THR A 91 2.96 5.76 1.12
N ALA A 92 1.82 5.19 0.77
CA ALA A 92 1.51 3.79 0.97
C ALA A 92 0.81 3.24 -0.28
N TYR A 93 1.13 2.00 -0.66
CA TYR A 93 0.50 1.33 -1.79
C TYR A 93 0.50 -0.19 -1.61
N PRO A 94 -0.48 -0.90 -2.20
CA PRO A 94 -0.49 -2.35 -2.17
C PRO A 94 0.66 -2.88 -3.06
N LYS A 95 1.43 -3.84 -2.53
CA LYS A 95 2.58 -4.46 -3.20
C LYS A 95 2.24 -5.83 -3.79
N ALA A 96 1.30 -6.54 -3.16
CA ALA A 96 0.82 -7.84 -3.63
C ALA A 96 -0.63 -8.10 -3.22
N GLY A 97 -1.29 -8.98 -3.96
CA GLY A 97 -2.69 -9.37 -3.80
C GLY A 97 -3.37 -9.48 -5.16
N SER A 98 -4.51 -10.16 -5.23
CA SER A 98 -5.24 -10.40 -6.49
C SER A 98 -5.85 -9.14 -7.11
N ALA A 99 -5.94 -8.04 -6.37
CA ALA A 99 -6.31 -6.72 -6.88
C ALA A 99 -5.09 -5.88 -7.33
N VAL A 100 -3.87 -6.41 -7.21
CA VAL A 100 -2.64 -5.70 -7.57
C VAL A 100 -2.15 -6.17 -8.93
N ALA A 101 -2.30 -5.31 -9.94
CA ALA A 101 -1.78 -5.59 -11.27
C ALA A 101 -0.24 -5.54 -11.28
N LYS A 102 0.38 -6.57 -11.85
CA LYS A 102 1.83 -6.67 -12.07
C LYS A 102 2.09 -6.84 -13.56
N TYR A 103 3.08 -6.12 -14.08
CA TYR A 103 3.53 -6.32 -15.45
C TYR A 103 4.61 -7.40 -15.47
N VAL A 104 4.37 -8.47 -16.23
CA VAL A 104 5.33 -9.56 -16.40
C VAL A 104 5.98 -9.41 -17.78
N SER A 105 7.23 -8.93 -17.78
CA SER A 105 7.97 -8.61 -19.01
C SER A 105 8.22 -9.82 -19.89
N THR A 106 8.43 -11.00 -19.30
CA THR A 106 8.68 -12.25 -20.04
C THR A 106 7.52 -12.69 -20.92
N ILE A 107 6.28 -12.32 -20.57
CA ILE A 107 5.08 -12.64 -21.34
C ILE A 107 4.40 -11.39 -21.94
N GLY A 108 5.01 -10.21 -21.76
CA GLY A 108 4.54 -8.94 -22.29
C GLY A 108 3.11 -8.53 -21.87
N ARG A 109 2.65 -8.94 -20.68
CA ARG A 109 1.24 -8.77 -20.26
C ARG A 109 1.08 -8.42 -18.79
N TRP A 110 -0.05 -7.80 -18.48
CA TRP A 110 -0.51 -7.51 -17.11
C TRP A 110 -1.20 -8.74 -16.50
N VAL A 111 -0.75 -9.16 -15.33
CA VAL A 111 -1.38 -10.20 -14.50
C VAL A 111 -1.86 -9.59 -13.18
N SER A 112 -2.84 -10.23 -12.56
CA SER A 112 -3.44 -9.86 -11.27
C SER A 112 -3.63 -11.12 -10.46
#